data_AF-A0A7V5WHJ2-F1
#
_entry.id   AF-A0A7V5WHJ2-F1
#
_cell.length_a   1.000
_cell.length_b   1.000
_cell.length_c   1.000
_cell.angle_alpha   90.00
_cell.angle_beta   90.00
_cell.angle_gamma   90.00
#
_symmetry.space_group_name_H-M   'P 1'
#
loop_
_entity.id
_entity.type
_entity.pdbx_description
1 polymer ?
#
loop_
_entity_poly.entity_id
_entity_poly.type
_entity_poly.pdbx_seq_one_letter_code
_entity_poly.pdbx_strand_id
1 'polypeptide(L)'
;MQCTHLIRLMKDWYLHVKEETMAPARMMQFAERHIVQCEVCRQDSGLAEEIERIRDFVLPEAKIPKAERDEEEATPEISPDEEEKIERDEDEDEDFANDFEEDDEV
;
A
#
# COMPACT_ATOMS: atom_id res chain seq x y z
N MET A 1 14.25 -13.73 -10.59
CA MET A 1 13.48 -12.73 -11.31
C MET A 1 14.44 -12.24 -12.36
N GLN A 2 14.14 -12.47 -13.63
CA GLN A 2 15.06 -12.16 -14.73
C GLN A 2 14.82 -10.77 -15.34
N CYS A 3 13.65 -10.17 -15.11
CA CYS A 3 13.33 -8.84 -15.60
C CYS A 3 13.98 -7.74 -14.74
N THR A 4 15.03 -7.10 -15.25
CA THR A 4 15.72 -5.98 -14.57
C THR A 4 14.83 -4.75 -14.39
N HIS A 5 13.88 -4.54 -15.30
CA HIS A 5 12.94 -3.43 -15.21
C HIS A 5 11.95 -3.61 -14.06
N LEU A 6 11.35 -4.80 -13.94
CA LEU A 6 10.48 -5.14 -12.81
C LEU A 6 11.21 -5.02 -11.47
N ILE A 7 12.48 -5.44 -11.41
CA ILE A 7 13.29 -5.30 -10.19
C ILE A 7 13.46 -3.83 -9.77
N ARG A 8 13.64 -2.90 -10.73
CA ARG A 8 13.73 -1.46 -10.44
C ARG A 8 12.39 -0.93 -9.95
N LEU A 9 11.31 -1.23 -10.66
CA LEU A 9 9.95 -0.83 -10.30
C LEU A 9 9.57 -1.33 -8.90
N MET A 10 9.87 -2.58 -8.58
CA MET A 10 9.59 -3.15 -7.26
C MET A 10 10.31 -2.42 -6.12
N LYS A 11 11.55 -1.96 -6.34
CA LYS A 11 12.29 -1.19 -5.33
C LYS A 11 11.70 0.21 -5.14
N ASP A 12 11.31 0.83 -6.24
CA ASP A 12 10.69 2.15 -6.25
C ASP A 12 9.31 2.14 -5.57
N TRP A 13 8.44 1.20 -5.98
CA TRP A 13 7.15 1.00 -5.33
C TRP A 13 7.30 0.64 -3.85
N TYR A 14 8.33 -0.14 -3.49
CA TYR A 14 8.61 -0.43 -2.09
C TYR A 14 8.96 0.82 -1.28
N LEU A 15 9.73 1.75 -1.84
CA LEU A 15 10.01 3.05 -1.20
C LEU A 15 8.71 3.83 -1.00
N HIS A 16 7.87 3.91 -2.03
CA HIS A 16 6.56 4.56 -1.93
C HIS A 16 5.64 3.91 -0.89
N VAL A 17 5.65 2.58 -0.79
CA VAL A 17 4.91 1.86 0.24
C VAL A 17 5.45 2.18 1.64
N LYS A 18 6.77 2.26 1.79
CA LYS A 18 7.42 2.61 3.07
C LYS A 18 7.16 4.07 3.46
N GLU A 19 7.05 4.96 2.50
CA GLU A 19 6.70 6.38 2.67
C GLU A 19 5.18 6.60 2.81
N GLU A 20 4.38 5.52 2.84
CA GLU A 20 2.91 5.54 2.95
C GLU A 20 2.21 6.29 1.80
N THR A 21 2.94 6.60 0.71
CA THR A 21 2.41 7.25 -0.49
C THR A 21 1.73 6.26 -1.45
N MET A 22 1.94 4.95 -1.24
CA MET A 22 1.32 3.89 -2.01
C MET A 22 0.87 2.74 -1.12
N ALA A 23 -0.35 2.24 -1.31
CA ALA A 23 -0.81 1.04 -0.62
C ALA A 23 -0.07 -0.22 -1.12
N PRO A 24 0.35 -1.14 -0.23
CA PRO A 24 0.96 -2.42 -0.58
C PRO A 24 0.18 -3.22 -1.64
N ALA A 25 -1.16 -3.22 -1.54
CA ALA A 25 -2.02 -3.90 -2.51
C ALA A 25 -1.92 -3.29 -3.92
N ARG A 26 -1.67 -1.98 -4.02
CA ARG A 26 -1.53 -1.27 -5.30
C ARG A 26 -0.19 -1.60 -5.97
N MET A 27 0.89 -1.72 -5.19
CA MET A 27 2.18 -2.23 -5.67
C MET A 27 2.04 -3.61 -6.30
N MET A 28 1.31 -4.53 -5.65
CA MET A 28 1.09 -5.88 -6.20
C MET A 28 0.30 -5.86 -7.52
N GLN A 29 -0.71 -4.98 -7.65
CA GLN A 29 -1.43 -4.82 -8.91
C GLN A 29 -0.54 -4.30 -10.05
N PHE A 30 0.38 -3.38 -9.76
CA PHE A 30 1.32 -2.90 -10.77
C PHE A 30 2.29 -3.98 -11.21
N ALA A 31 2.76 -4.81 -10.26
CA ALA A 31 3.55 -5.99 -10.60
C ALA A 31 2.77 -6.91 -11.56
N GLU A 32 1.54 -7.29 -11.23
CA GLU A 32 0.70 -8.15 -12.09
C GLU A 32 0.52 -7.57 -13.49
N ARG A 33 0.22 -6.26 -13.62
CA ARG A 33 0.10 -5.59 -14.92
C ARG A 33 1.38 -5.66 -15.73
N HIS A 34 2.52 -5.42 -15.09
CA HIS A 34 3.82 -5.51 -15.76
C HIS A 34 4.11 -6.93 -16.24
N ILE A 35 3.76 -7.96 -15.46
CA ILE A 35 3.96 -9.37 -15.81
C ILE A 35 3.18 -9.73 -17.07
N VAL A 36 1.93 -9.27 -17.19
CA VAL A 36 1.12 -9.52 -18.39
C VAL A 36 1.70 -8.86 -19.64
N GLN A 37 2.28 -7.67 -19.48
CA GLN A 37 2.82 -6.86 -20.59
C GLN A 37 4.27 -7.21 -20.95
N CYS A 38 5.04 -7.81 -20.05
CA CYS A 38 6.46 -8.09 -20.24
C CYS A 38 6.74 -9.54 -20.62
N GLU A 39 7.29 -9.77 -21.81
CA GLU A 39 7.58 -11.13 -22.31
C GLU A 39 8.60 -11.87 -21.44
N VAL A 40 9.59 -11.15 -20.89
CA VAL A 40 10.61 -11.69 -20.00
C VAL A 40 9.97 -12.23 -18.72
N CYS A 41 9.01 -11.48 -18.16
CA CYS A 41 8.29 -11.91 -16.96
C CYS A 41 7.42 -13.13 -17.24
N ARG A 42 6.75 -13.19 -18.40
CA ARG A 42 5.92 -14.35 -18.78
C ARG A 42 6.71 -15.64 -18.99
N GLN A 43 7.98 -15.54 -19.35
CA GLN A 43 8.88 -16.68 -19.56
C GLN A 43 9.62 -17.11 -18.30
N ASP A 44 9.59 -16.30 -17.24
CA ASP A 44 10.28 -16.58 -15.99
C ASP A 44 9.43 -17.50 -15.10
N SER A 45 9.81 -18.78 -15.05
CA SER A 45 9.13 -19.79 -14.22
C SER A 45 9.33 -19.59 -12.71
N GLY A 46 10.33 -18.82 -12.29
CA GLY A 46 10.60 -18.52 -10.87
C GLY A 46 9.93 -17.24 -10.36
N LEU A 47 9.35 -16.46 -11.27
CA LEU A 47 8.75 -15.17 -10.96
C LEU A 47 7.65 -15.26 -9.91
N ALA A 48 6.76 -16.25 -10.02
CA ALA A 48 5.63 -16.41 -9.10
C ALA A 48 6.09 -16.53 -7.63
N GLU A 49 7.10 -17.38 -7.37
CA GLU A 49 7.66 -17.56 -6.02
C GLU A 49 8.30 -16.28 -5.49
N GLU A 50 8.94 -15.49 -6.35
CA GLU A 50 9.57 -14.25 -5.93
C GLU A 50 8.58 -13.13 -5.66
N ILE A 51 7.50 -13.05 -6.45
CA ILE A 51 6.39 -12.14 -6.18
C ILE A 51 5.73 -12.46 -4.84
N GLU A 52 5.55 -13.75 -4.51
CA GLU A 52 5.05 -14.16 -3.19
C GLU A 52 5.99 -13.74 -2.05
N ARG A 53 7.31 -13.91 -2.21
CA ARG A 53 8.29 -13.43 -1.20
C ARG A 53 8.23 -11.92 -1.02
N ILE A 54 8.08 -11.16 -2.10
CA ILE A 54 7.91 -9.70 -2.02
C ILE A 54 6.61 -9.38 -1.29
N ARG A 55 5.51 -10.07 -1.60
CA ARG A 55 4.22 -9.86 -0.94
C ARG A 55 4.32 -10.02 0.58
N ASP A 56 4.98 -11.07 1.04
CA ASP A 56 5.21 -11.35 2.45
C ASP A 56 6.06 -10.24 3.11
N PHE A 57 7.04 -9.73 2.38
CA PHE A 57 7.90 -8.65 2.88
C PHE A 57 7.20 -7.29 2.97
N VAL A 58 6.31 -6.99 2.02
CA VAL A 58 5.62 -5.69 1.90
C VAL A 58 4.31 -5.66 2.69
N LEU A 59 3.62 -6.80 2.79
CA LEU A 59 2.55 -7.03 3.75
C LEU A 59 3.04 -8.04 4.79
N PRO A 60 3.99 -7.65 5.68
CA PRO A 60 4.26 -8.50 6.82
C PRO A 60 2.93 -8.61 7.55
N GLU A 61 2.41 -9.84 7.71
CA GLU A 61 1.20 -10.09 8.48
C GLU A 61 1.32 -9.24 9.73
N ALA A 62 0.40 -8.27 9.84
CA ALA A 62 0.35 -7.42 11.00
C ALA A 62 0.37 -8.39 12.17
N LYS A 63 1.49 -8.42 12.90
CA LYS A 63 1.52 -8.88 14.27
C LYS A 63 0.65 -7.86 14.98
N ILE A 64 -0.66 -7.99 14.81
CA ILE A 64 -1.64 -7.53 15.77
C ILE A 64 -1.11 -8.19 17.03
N PRO A 65 -0.50 -7.44 17.97
CA PRO A 65 -0.40 -7.98 19.31
C PRO A 65 -1.86 -8.26 19.62
N LYS A 66 -2.21 -9.54 19.75
CA LYS A 66 -3.50 -9.93 20.31
C LYS A 66 -3.61 -9.06 21.55
N ALA A 67 -4.49 -8.06 21.49
CA ALA A 67 -4.81 -7.28 22.66
C ALA A 67 -5.36 -8.31 23.62
N GLU A 68 -4.52 -8.74 24.57
CA GLU A 68 -4.99 -9.41 25.76
C GLU A 68 -5.94 -8.37 26.37
N ARG A 69 -7.23 -8.60 26.13
CA ARG A 69 -8.27 -8.03 26.97
C ARG A 69 -8.00 -8.62 28.34
N ASP A 70 -7.21 -7.91 29.14
CA ASP A 70 -7.29 -8.05 30.59
C ASP A 70 -8.71 -7.63 30.96
N GLU A 71 -9.54 -8.65 31.13
CA GLU A 71 -10.82 -8.57 31.82
C GLU A 71 -10.53 -8.32 33.29
N GLU A 72 -10.42 -7.06 33.72
CA GLU A 72 -10.50 -6.74 35.15
C GLU A 72 -11.56 -5.65 35.37
N GLU A 73 -12.59 -6.06 36.11
CA GLU A 73 -13.75 -5.30 36.58
C GLU A 73 -13.38 -3.96 37.23
N ALA A 74 -14.11 -2.89 36.86
CA ALA A 74 -14.73 -1.97 37.81
C ALA A 74 -15.60 -0.95 37.06
N THR A 75 -16.93 -1.08 37.19
CA THR A 75 -17.83 0.07 37.00
C THR A 75 -17.61 1.06 38.16
N PRO A 76 -17.70 2.38 37.91
CA PRO A 76 -18.89 3.05 38.42
C PRO A 76 -19.46 4.17 37.53
N GLU A 77 -20.76 4.35 37.77
CA GLU A 77 -21.79 5.31 37.37
C GLU A 77 -21.40 6.76 36.95
N ILE A 78 -21.95 7.15 35.78
CA ILE A 78 -22.72 8.38 35.43
C ILE A 78 -22.04 9.77 35.46
N SER A 79 -22.01 10.44 34.29
CA SER A 79 -22.78 11.69 34.03
C SER A 79 -22.89 12.01 32.52
N PRO A 80 -24.09 12.38 32.00
CA PRO A 80 -24.29 12.85 30.63
C PRO A 80 -24.39 14.39 30.61
N ASP A 81 -23.44 15.07 29.97
CA ASP A 81 -23.46 16.51 29.66
C ASP A 81 -22.23 16.78 28.78
N GLU A 82 -22.20 17.51 27.67
CA GLU A 82 -23.12 18.08 26.71
C GLU A 82 -22.18 18.50 25.53
N GLU A 83 -22.65 18.38 24.28
CA GLU A 83 -22.22 19.20 23.13
C GLU A 83 -20.74 19.26 22.68
N GLU A 84 -20.41 18.59 21.56
CA GLU A 84 -19.55 19.23 20.54
C GLU A 84 -19.96 18.81 19.11
N LYS A 85 -20.89 19.61 18.59
CA LYS A 85 -21.05 20.11 17.23
C LYS A 85 -20.38 19.33 16.08
N ILE A 86 -21.26 18.78 15.22
CA ILE A 86 -20.98 18.33 13.86
C ILE A 86 -20.73 19.59 13.01
N GLU A 87 -19.57 19.71 12.37
CA GLU A 87 -19.39 20.57 11.19
C GLU A 87 -18.86 19.72 10.04
N ARG A 88 -19.79 19.41 9.14
CA ARG A 88 -19.55 18.95 7.78
C ARG A 88 -19.32 20.21 6.95
N ASP A 89 -18.14 20.34 6.36
CA ASP A 89 -17.95 21.23 5.21
C ASP A 89 -17.49 20.34 4.05
N GLU A 90 -18.34 20.31 3.04
CA GLU A 90 -18.11 19.73 1.71
C GLU A 90 -17.41 20.80 0.85
N ASP A 91 -16.80 20.36 -0.25
CA ASP A 91 -16.29 21.14 -1.39
C ASP A 91 -14.82 21.64 -1.34
N GLU A 92 -13.94 21.01 -2.13
CA GLU A 92 -13.52 21.56 -3.43
C GLU A 92 -12.65 20.55 -4.20
N ASP A 93 -13.11 20.28 -5.42
CA ASP A 93 -12.51 19.47 -6.48
C ASP A 93 -11.19 20.04 -7.04
N GLU A 94 -10.44 19.15 -7.70
CA GLU A 94 -9.54 19.42 -8.85
C GLU A 94 -8.27 20.28 -8.65
N ASP A 95 -7.10 19.61 -8.53
CA ASP A 95 -5.97 19.77 -9.47
C ASP A 95 -4.82 18.79 -9.10
N PHE A 96 -4.93 17.51 -9.48
CA PHE A 96 -3.77 16.62 -9.48
C PHE A 96 -3.05 16.78 -10.82
N ALA A 97 -2.29 17.86 -10.95
CA ALA A 97 -1.41 18.11 -12.08
C ALA A 97 -0.46 16.92 -12.25
N ASN A 98 -0.71 16.16 -13.32
CA ASN A 98 0.10 15.06 -13.80
C ASN A 98 1.42 15.64 -14.37
N ASP A 99 2.39 15.86 -13.48
CA ASP A 99 3.78 16.16 -13.83
C ASP A 99 4.49 14.86 -14.24
N PHE A 100 4.10 14.34 -15.40
CA PHE A 100 4.88 13.36 -16.14
C PHE A 100 5.73 14.15 -17.14
N GLU A 101 6.84 14.72 -16.66
CA GLU A 101 7.88 15.23 -17.55
C GLU A 101 8.47 14.05 -18.33
N GLU A 102 8.04 13.96 -19.59
CA GLU A 102 8.64 13.20 -20.68
C GLU A 102 10.01 13.82 -21.00
N ASP A 103 11.07 13.33 -20.37
CA ASP A 103 12.46 13.58 -20.80
C ASP A 103 12.91 12.44 -21.72
N ASP A 104 12.43 12.48 -22.97
CA ASP A 104 13.07 11.81 -24.12
C ASP A 104 13.38 12.91 -25.15
N GLU A 105 14.50 13.60 -24.96
CA GLU A 105 15.07 14.50 -25.97
C GLU A 105 16.42 13.94 -26.47
N VAL A 106 16.34 13.36 -27.67
CA VAL A 106 17.30 13.19 -28.80
C VAL A 106 18.82 13.08 -28.59
#